data_AF-X1RUB2-F1
#
_entry.id   AF-X1RUB2-F1
#
_cell.length_a   1.000
_cell.length_b   1.000
_cell.length_c   1.000
_cell.angle_alpha   90.00
_cell.angle_beta   90.00
_cell.angle_gamma   90.00
#
_symmetry.space_group_name_H-M   'P 1'
#
loop_
_entity.id
_entity.type
_entity.pdbx_description
1 polymer ?
#
loop_
_entity_poly.entity_id
_entity_poly.type
_entity_poly.pdbx_seq_one_letter_code
_entity_poly.pdbx_strand_id
1 'polypeptide(L)'
;MYEESVIIKDWRNVDLSFGLIYPNSYKLGISSYSIRLLYHLINSRERTVCERIYLPEKIRFPASKDLSSIDRLRSIENKVLPKDFDILGFSVHYENDYRNILWILDKSQIPLDAKKRYDSYLHNAINYPLIIGGGPVVTSNPLPLSKVFDLFFIGDAEPNLNVFFDVFMDYKLKKINFQAFLDRVKNIEGIFIPALDNKTNRAVLKNLDESPTPQFQLLAKNDNNNNNNKIFEENYFVEVNRGCPYQCKFCLSSFHNSPFRNKSYEEIIKTIEEGIKYSNFRKISLIGSCISSHPKFVEICEFLINKDKNFSIPSIRLEHITPKIIKVFEENDVKTITIAP
;
A
#
# COMPACT_ATOMS: atom_id res chain seq x y z
N MET A 1 7.30 -9.84 -18.41
CA MET A 1 6.88 -9.39 -17.07
C MET A 1 8.13 -8.89 -16.38
N TYR A 2 8.14 -7.61 -15.98
CA TYR A 2 9.35 -6.92 -15.49
C TYR A 2 9.61 -7.14 -13.99
N GLU A 3 9.05 -8.19 -13.40
CA GLU A 3 9.09 -8.42 -11.95
C GLU A 3 9.30 -9.90 -11.61
N GLU A 4 9.94 -10.16 -10.48
CA GLU A 4 9.93 -11.44 -9.77
C GLU A 4 8.81 -11.47 -8.74
N SER A 5 8.41 -12.69 -8.33
CA SER A 5 7.44 -12.91 -7.24
C SER A 5 6.02 -12.41 -7.50
N VAL A 6 5.63 -12.23 -8.76
CA VAL A 6 4.23 -11.90 -9.12
C VAL A 6 3.35 -13.11 -8.84
N ILE A 7 2.29 -12.90 -8.06
CA ILE A 7 1.29 -13.92 -7.73
C ILE A 7 0.18 -13.86 -8.78
N ILE A 8 0.07 -14.91 -9.59
CA ILE A 8 -1.00 -15.07 -10.58
C ILE A 8 -1.90 -16.20 -10.09
N LYS A 9 -3.14 -15.88 -9.72
CA LYS A 9 -4.15 -16.86 -9.32
C LYS A 9 -5.11 -17.15 -10.47
N ASP A 10 -5.63 -18.37 -10.50
CA ASP A 10 -6.70 -18.77 -11.42
C ASP A 10 -8.03 -18.23 -10.93
N TRP A 11 -8.60 -17.26 -11.66
CA TRP A 11 -9.86 -16.60 -11.35
C TRP A 11 -11.06 -17.55 -11.24
N ARG A 12 -10.99 -18.77 -11.81
CA ARG A 12 -12.05 -19.78 -11.67
C ARG A 12 -12.18 -20.33 -10.25
N ASN A 13 -11.11 -20.22 -9.45
CA ASN A 13 -11.04 -20.70 -8.07
C ASN A 13 -11.04 -19.56 -7.04
N VAL A 14 -11.50 -18.38 -7.44
CA VAL A 14 -11.50 -17.16 -6.62
C VAL A 14 -12.92 -16.83 -6.20
N ASP A 15 -13.09 -16.60 -4.89
CA ASP A 15 -14.35 -16.13 -4.30
C ASP A 15 -14.37 -14.61 -4.12
N LEU A 16 -13.20 -13.95 -4.03
CA LEU A 16 -13.07 -12.50 -3.84
C LEU A 16 -11.97 -11.92 -4.72
N SER A 17 -12.30 -10.92 -5.51
CA SER A 17 -11.38 -10.20 -6.38
C SER A 17 -11.17 -8.76 -5.92
N PHE A 18 -9.89 -8.39 -5.76
CA PHE A 18 -9.47 -7.09 -5.28
C PHE A 18 -8.51 -6.43 -6.28
N GLY A 19 -8.90 -5.27 -6.81
CA GLY A 19 -8.04 -4.41 -7.60
C GLY A 19 -7.30 -3.43 -6.69
N LEU A 20 -6.01 -3.66 -6.43
CA LEU A 20 -5.17 -2.77 -5.63
C LEU A 20 -4.59 -1.66 -6.51
N ILE A 21 -4.95 -0.41 -6.20
CA ILE A 21 -4.64 0.74 -7.02
C ILE A 21 -3.70 1.68 -6.26
N TYR A 22 -2.51 1.89 -6.82
CA TYR A 22 -1.75 3.11 -6.55
C TYR A 22 -2.12 4.10 -7.66
N PRO A 23 -2.77 5.24 -7.35
CA PRO A 23 -3.35 6.16 -8.34
C PRO A 23 -2.29 7.01 -9.06
N ASN A 24 -1.21 6.40 -9.52
CA ASN A 24 -0.13 7.03 -10.25
C ASN A 24 0.61 5.98 -11.10
N SER A 25 1.73 6.37 -11.71
CA SER A 25 2.58 5.49 -12.50
C SER A 25 3.01 4.24 -11.73
N TYR A 26 3.17 3.15 -12.46
CA TYR A 26 3.72 1.90 -11.96
C TYR A 26 5.02 2.09 -11.17
N LYS A 27 5.93 2.94 -11.68
CA LYS A 27 7.23 3.22 -11.06
C LYS A 27 7.08 3.74 -9.62
N LEU A 28 6.16 4.66 -9.36
CA LEU A 28 5.95 5.16 -8.00
C LEU A 28 5.28 4.11 -7.12
N GLY A 29 4.32 3.38 -7.68
CA GLY A 29 3.56 2.40 -6.94
C GLY A 29 4.37 1.17 -6.51
N ILE A 30 5.30 0.68 -7.34
CA ILE A 30 6.15 -0.46 -6.98
C ILE A 30 7.22 -0.12 -5.93
N SER A 31 7.58 1.16 -5.82
CA SER A 31 8.46 1.70 -4.77
C SER A 31 7.72 1.98 -3.45
N SER A 32 6.41 1.71 -3.37
CA SER A 32 5.64 1.85 -2.14
C SER A 32 5.63 0.55 -1.33
N TYR A 33 6.14 0.61 -0.09
CA TYR A 33 6.04 -0.51 0.85
C TYR A 33 4.58 -0.92 1.11
N SER A 34 3.69 0.06 1.28
CA SER A 34 2.27 -0.19 1.55
C SER A 34 1.59 -0.99 0.45
N ILE A 35 1.94 -0.76 -0.82
CA ILE A 35 1.43 -1.55 -1.95
C ILE A 35 1.93 -2.99 -1.89
N ARG A 36 3.23 -3.20 -1.59
CA ARG A 36 3.80 -4.55 -1.46
C ARG A 36 3.18 -5.32 -0.29
N LEU A 37 3.01 -4.65 0.85
CA LEU A 37 2.39 -5.18 2.06
C LEU A 37 0.92 -5.59 1.80
N LEU A 38 0.11 -4.67 1.26
CA LEU A 38 -1.31 -4.96 0.96
C LEU A 38 -1.45 -6.05 -0.10
N TYR A 39 -0.62 -6.02 -1.16
CA TYR A 39 -0.62 -7.06 -2.19
C TYR A 39 -0.35 -8.45 -1.60
N HIS A 40 0.64 -8.55 -0.71
CA HIS A 40 0.94 -9.79 0.00
C HIS A 40 -0.21 -10.20 0.94
N LEU A 41 -0.64 -9.32 1.84
CA LEU A 41 -1.71 -9.61 2.81
C LEU A 41 -2.97 -10.15 2.15
N ILE A 42 -3.43 -9.50 1.09
CA ILE A 42 -4.67 -9.88 0.41
C ILE A 42 -4.47 -11.18 -0.38
N ASN A 43 -3.32 -11.38 -1.03
CA ASN A 43 -3.03 -12.63 -1.73
C ASN A 43 -2.71 -13.80 -0.78
N SER A 44 -2.32 -13.55 0.47
CA SER A 44 -2.13 -14.61 1.48
C SER A 44 -3.46 -15.19 1.96
N ARG A 45 -4.58 -14.49 1.73
CA ARG A 45 -5.92 -15.03 2.01
C ARG A 45 -6.31 -16.07 0.96
N GLU A 46 -6.81 -17.20 1.44
CA GLU A 46 -7.28 -18.30 0.59
C GLU A 46 -8.45 -17.84 -0.30
N ARG A 47 -8.49 -18.33 -1.55
CA ARG A 47 -9.55 -18.03 -2.54
C ARG A 47 -9.79 -16.53 -2.81
N THR A 48 -8.89 -15.64 -2.38
CA THR A 48 -8.91 -14.21 -2.72
C THR A 48 -7.82 -13.90 -3.74
N VAL A 49 -8.09 -13.12 -4.78
CA VAL A 49 -7.08 -12.58 -5.69
C VAL A 49 -6.91 -11.08 -5.46
N CYS A 50 -5.65 -10.62 -5.39
CA CYS A 50 -5.31 -9.22 -5.42
C CYS A 50 -4.43 -8.95 -6.64
N GLU A 51 -4.89 -8.06 -7.51
CA GLU A 51 -4.19 -7.66 -8.72
C GLU A 51 -3.96 -6.15 -8.74
N ARG A 52 -2.82 -5.72 -9.29
CA ARG A 52 -2.38 -4.33 -9.22
C ARG A 52 -2.78 -3.58 -10.47
N ILE A 53 -3.32 -2.37 -10.29
CA ILE A 53 -3.69 -1.47 -11.38
C ILE A 53 -2.98 -0.13 -11.15
N TYR A 54 -2.38 0.41 -12.21
CA TYR A 54 -1.66 1.68 -12.18
C TYR A 54 -2.12 2.60 -13.30
N LEU A 55 -1.81 3.89 -13.15
CA LEU A 55 -2.14 4.89 -14.16
C LEU A 55 -1.24 4.73 -15.40
N PRO A 56 -1.80 4.76 -16.62
CA PRO A 56 -1.00 4.80 -17.84
C PRO A 56 -0.19 6.11 -17.97
N GLU A 57 1.00 6.06 -18.60
CA GLU A 57 1.91 7.22 -18.69
C GLU A 57 1.37 8.40 -19.52
N LYS A 58 0.51 8.11 -20.51
CA LYS A 58 -0.01 9.11 -21.46
C LYS A 58 -1.53 9.17 -21.33
N ILE A 59 -2.02 10.04 -20.46
CA ILE A 59 -3.45 10.28 -20.24
C ILE A 59 -3.80 11.75 -20.47
N ARG A 60 -5.08 12.02 -20.78
CA ARG A 60 -5.62 13.38 -20.88
C ARG A 60 -6.70 13.62 -19.83
N PHE A 61 -6.70 14.83 -19.27
CA PHE A 61 -7.72 15.26 -18.31
C PHE A 61 -8.74 16.21 -18.96
N PRO A 62 -10.03 16.14 -18.58
CA PRO A 62 -10.67 15.03 -17.85
C PRO A 62 -10.69 13.73 -18.71
N ALA A 63 -10.97 12.58 -18.09
CA ALA A 63 -10.96 11.28 -18.77
C ALA A 63 -11.90 11.23 -19.99
N SER A 64 -13.01 11.96 -19.97
CA SER A 64 -13.91 12.14 -21.14
C SER A 64 -13.24 12.76 -22.38
N LYS A 65 -12.11 13.48 -22.23
CA LYS A 65 -11.30 14.00 -23.35
C LYS A 65 -10.17 13.06 -23.76
N ASP A 66 -9.98 11.97 -23.05
CA ASP A 66 -9.03 10.93 -23.40
C ASP A 66 -9.71 9.90 -24.30
N LEU A 67 -9.42 9.94 -25.60
CA LEU A 67 -10.00 9.04 -26.61
C LEU A 67 -9.34 7.65 -26.65
N SER A 68 -8.34 7.38 -25.81
CA SER A 68 -7.69 6.08 -25.80
C SER A 68 -8.62 4.97 -25.27
N SER A 69 -8.39 3.71 -25.64
CA SER A 69 -9.25 2.61 -25.16
C SER A 69 -9.21 2.51 -23.63
N ILE A 70 -10.35 2.17 -23.04
CA ILE A 70 -10.48 1.75 -21.63
C ILE A 70 -9.57 0.56 -21.30
N ASP A 71 -9.26 -0.28 -22.30
CA ASP A 71 -8.39 -1.44 -22.15
C ASP A 71 -6.96 -1.11 -21.71
N ARG A 72 -6.57 0.17 -21.76
CA ARG A 72 -5.28 0.63 -21.22
C ARG A 72 -5.23 0.58 -19.70
N LEU A 73 -6.38 0.59 -19.04
CA LEU A 73 -6.51 0.47 -17.60
C LEU A 73 -6.91 -0.96 -17.28
N ARG A 74 -5.91 -1.82 -17.09
CA ARG A 74 -6.06 -3.23 -16.77
C ARG A 74 -5.10 -3.61 -15.67
N SER A 75 -5.44 -4.65 -14.92
CA SER A 75 -4.52 -5.21 -13.94
C SER A 75 -3.23 -5.72 -14.59
N ILE A 76 -2.14 -5.75 -13.83
CA ILE A 76 -0.86 -6.23 -14.34
C ILE A 76 -0.90 -7.72 -14.60
N GLU A 77 -1.46 -8.47 -13.66
CA GLU A 77 -1.39 -9.93 -13.54
C GLU A 77 -2.17 -10.62 -14.66
N ASN A 78 -3.50 -10.47 -14.68
CA ASN A 78 -4.38 -11.16 -15.65
C ASN A 78 -5.04 -10.21 -16.66
N LYS A 79 -4.64 -8.93 -16.70
CA LYS A 79 -5.19 -7.93 -17.62
C LYS A 79 -6.70 -7.73 -17.45
N VAL A 80 -7.21 -7.79 -16.23
CA VAL A 80 -8.64 -7.62 -15.92
C VAL A 80 -9.02 -6.14 -15.86
N LEU A 81 -10.21 -5.78 -16.31
CA LEU A 81 -10.69 -4.39 -16.24
C LEU A 81 -11.09 -4.04 -14.80
N PRO A 82 -10.89 -2.78 -14.35
CA PRO A 82 -11.24 -2.36 -12.99
C PRO A 82 -12.70 -2.63 -12.60
N LYS A 83 -13.63 -2.47 -13.54
CA LYS A 83 -15.07 -2.68 -13.29
C LYS A 83 -15.45 -4.15 -13.04
N ASP A 84 -14.58 -5.10 -13.38
CA ASP A 84 -14.84 -6.54 -13.26
C ASP A 84 -14.37 -7.12 -11.91
N PHE A 85 -13.77 -6.29 -11.05
CA PHE A 85 -13.41 -6.68 -9.67
C PHE A 85 -14.61 -6.54 -8.73
N ASP A 86 -14.56 -7.22 -7.58
CA ASP A 86 -15.54 -7.01 -6.50
C ASP A 86 -15.24 -5.74 -5.69
N ILE A 87 -13.95 -5.45 -5.49
CA ILE A 87 -13.46 -4.31 -4.71
C ILE A 87 -12.33 -3.63 -5.48
N LEU A 88 -12.36 -2.30 -5.55
CA LEU A 88 -11.21 -1.49 -5.93
C LEU A 88 -10.70 -0.72 -4.72
N GLY A 89 -9.48 -1.02 -4.30
CA GLY A 89 -8.82 -0.38 -3.16
C GLY A 89 -7.74 0.60 -3.58
N PHE A 90 -7.93 1.88 -3.27
CA PHE A 90 -6.96 2.94 -3.57
C PHE A 90 -6.08 3.21 -2.36
N SER A 91 -4.76 3.06 -2.53
CA SER A 91 -3.77 3.53 -1.56
C SER A 91 -3.32 4.94 -1.97
N VAL A 92 -3.79 5.97 -1.27
CA VAL A 92 -3.61 7.38 -1.63
C VAL A 92 -2.48 7.99 -0.82
N HIS A 93 -1.33 8.19 -1.48
CA HIS A 93 -0.11 8.69 -0.84
C HIS A 93 0.03 10.20 -0.89
N TYR A 94 -0.52 10.86 -1.92
CA TYR A 94 -0.43 12.30 -2.13
C TYR A 94 -1.75 12.90 -2.60
N GLU A 95 -2.10 14.12 -2.15
CA GLU A 95 -3.32 14.82 -2.56
C GLU A 95 -3.37 15.09 -4.07
N ASN A 96 -2.21 15.26 -4.70
CA ASN A 96 -2.08 15.45 -6.14
C ASN A 96 -2.61 14.25 -6.95
N ASP A 97 -2.76 13.07 -6.33
CA ASP A 97 -3.29 11.89 -6.97
C ASP A 97 -4.82 11.90 -7.08
N TYR A 98 -5.54 12.83 -6.44
CA TYR A 98 -7.00 12.90 -6.50
C TYR A 98 -7.54 12.96 -7.92
N ARG A 99 -6.93 13.77 -8.78
CA ARG A 99 -7.33 13.85 -10.19
C ARG A 99 -7.19 12.49 -10.89
N ASN A 100 -6.16 11.72 -10.55
CA ASN A 100 -5.89 10.42 -11.15
C ASN A 100 -6.95 9.41 -10.70
N ILE A 101 -7.40 9.46 -9.45
CA ILE A 101 -8.52 8.64 -8.94
C ILE A 101 -9.79 8.93 -9.75
N LEU A 102 -10.14 10.22 -9.90
CA LEU A 102 -11.31 10.63 -10.69
C LEU A 102 -11.18 10.15 -12.14
N TRP A 103 -10.00 10.26 -12.72
CA TRP A 103 -9.73 9.79 -14.07
C TRP A 103 -9.90 8.26 -14.19
N ILE A 104 -9.36 7.49 -13.25
CA ILE A 104 -9.46 6.02 -13.22
C ILE A 104 -10.92 5.58 -13.18
N LEU A 105 -11.73 6.18 -12.30
CA LEU A 105 -13.15 5.83 -12.15
C LEU A 105 -13.98 6.23 -13.39
N ASP A 106 -13.84 7.47 -13.85
CA ASP A 106 -14.54 7.97 -15.05
C ASP A 106 -14.18 7.15 -16.29
N LYS A 107 -12.87 6.87 -16.48
CA LYS A 107 -12.39 6.04 -17.59
C LYS A 107 -12.92 4.61 -17.50
N SER A 108 -13.05 4.07 -16.29
CA SER A 108 -13.60 2.74 -16.02
C SER A 108 -15.12 2.66 -16.16
N GLN A 109 -15.79 3.78 -16.45
CA GLN A 109 -17.25 3.91 -16.46
C GLN A 109 -17.88 3.58 -15.11
N ILE A 110 -17.16 3.83 -14.02
CA ILE A 110 -17.66 3.70 -12.66
C ILE A 110 -18.14 5.09 -12.23
N PRO A 111 -19.40 5.24 -11.75
CA PRO A 111 -19.93 6.52 -11.34
C PRO A 111 -19.03 7.22 -10.32
N LEU A 112 -18.68 8.49 -10.56
CA LEU A 112 -17.88 9.28 -9.63
C LEU A 112 -18.62 9.59 -8.33
N ASP A 113 -19.93 9.76 -8.39
CA ASP A 113 -20.78 10.01 -7.23
C ASP A 113 -21.10 8.69 -6.53
N ALA A 114 -20.62 8.53 -5.29
CA ALA A 114 -20.86 7.36 -4.47
C ALA A 114 -22.37 7.09 -4.27
N LYS A 115 -23.22 8.12 -4.24
CA LYS A 115 -24.67 7.95 -4.08
C LYS A 115 -25.27 7.10 -5.20
N LYS A 116 -24.82 7.30 -6.46
CA LYS A 116 -25.29 6.51 -7.60
C LYS A 116 -24.91 5.03 -7.48
N ARG A 117 -23.75 4.73 -6.88
CA ARG A 117 -23.33 3.35 -6.62
C ARG A 117 -24.15 2.75 -5.47
N TYR A 118 -24.38 3.51 -4.40
CA TYR A 118 -25.23 3.10 -3.27
C TYR A 118 -26.65 2.72 -3.70
N ASP A 119 -27.29 3.55 -4.51
CA ASP A 119 -28.62 3.25 -5.05
C ASP A 119 -28.60 1.92 -5.83
N SER A 120 -27.53 1.68 -6.60
CA SER A 120 -27.33 0.43 -7.34
C SER A 120 -27.20 -0.79 -6.42
N TYR A 121 -26.43 -0.67 -5.33
CA TYR A 121 -26.24 -1.73 -4.33
C TYR A 121 -27.54 -2.07 -3.58
N LEU A 122 -28.37 -1.07 -3.27
CA LEU A 122 -29.66 -1.25 -2.58
C LEU A 122 -30.71 -1.93 -3.46
N HIS A 123 -30.73 -1.59 -4.75
CA HIS A 123 -31.73 -2.09 -5.70
C HIS A 123 -31.28 -3.29 -6.53
N ASN A 124 -30.03 -3.77 -6.35
CA ASN A 124 -29.42 -4.86 -7.12
C ASN A 124 -29.49 -4.64 -8.66
N ALA A 125 -29.38 -3.38 -9.11
CA ALA A 125 -29.60 -3.02 -10.51
C ALA A 125 -28.36 -3.26 -11.38
N ILE A 126 -27.23 -2.66 -10.98
CA ILE A 126 -25.92 -2.78 -11.65
C ILE A 126 -24.86 -3.12 -10.60
N ASN A 127 -24.05 -4.13 -10.86
CA ASN A 127 -22.97 -4.49 -9.95
C ASN A 127 -21.74 -3.63 -10.23
N TYR A 128 -21.48 -2.63 -9.39
CA TYR A 128 -20.22 -1.88 -9.39
C TYR A 128 -19.25 -2.49 -8.36
N PRO A 129 -17.92 -2.40 -8.58
CA PRO A 129 -16.98 -2.71 -7.52
C PRO A 129 -17.17 -1.75 -6.34
N LEU A 130 -17.03 -2.26 -5.13
CA LEU A 130 -16.95 -1.42 -3.93
C LEU A 130 -15.68 -0.58 -3.99
N ILE A 131 -15.82 0.74 -3.92
CA ILE A 131 -14.69 1.68 -4.03
C ILE A 131 -14.21 2.06 -2.64
N ILE A 132 -13.05 1.54 -2.24
CA ILE A 132 -12.47 1.76 -0.91
C ILE A 132 -11.16 2.53 -1.00
N GLY A 133 -10.89 3.39 -0.02
CA GLY A 133 -9.68 4.21 0.02
C GLY A 133 -8.93 4.08 1.33
N GLY A 134 -7.61 4.20 1.28
CA GLY A 134 -6.74 4.25 2.45
C GLY A 134 -5.44 4.99 2.15
N GLY A 135 -4.47 4.88 3.05
CA GLY A 135 -3.18 5.55 2.92
C GLY A 135 -3.09 6.85 3.72
N PRO A 136 -1.92 7.51 3.68
CA PRO A 136 -1.60 8.63 4.58
C PRO A 136 -2.55 9.83 4.39
N VAL A 137 -2.90 10.17 3.15
CA VAL A 137 -3.76 11.32 2.85
C VAL A 137 -5.18 11.08 3.35
N VAL A 138 -5.73 9.89 3.07
CA VAL A 138 -7.06 9.48 3.54
C VAL A 138 -7.10 9.41 5.07
N THR A 139 -6.06 8.87 5.70
CA THR A 139 -5.96 8.79 7.16
C THR A 139 -5.90 10.17 7.81
N SER A 140 -5.25 11.13 7.15
CA SER A 140 -5.17 12.51 7.61
C SER A 140 -6.49 13.28 7.45
N ASN A 141 -7.15 13.15 6.30
CA ASN A 141 -8.44 13.77 6.05
C ASN A 141 -9.18 13.06 4.91
N PRO A 142 -10.21 12.23 5.20
CA PRO A 142 -10.96 11.52 4.16
C PRO A 142 -12.02 12.41 3.47
N LEU A 143 -12.38 13.55 4.06
CA LEU A 143 -13.52 14.37 3.62
C LEU A 143 -13.42 14.88 2.18
N PRO A 144 -12.25 15.28 1.65
CA PRO A 144 -12.13 15.71 0.25
C PRO A 144 -12.59 14.66 -0.77
N LEU A 145 -12.49 13.37 -0.43
CA LEU A 145 -12.85 12.25 -1.28
C LEU A 145 -14.19 11.60 -0.90
N SER A 146 -14.89 12.13 0.11
CA SER A 146 -16.12 11.56 0.70
C SER A 146 -17.27 11.34 -0.28
N LYS A 147 -17.40 12.19 -1.30
CA LYS A 147 -18.42 12.04 -2.34
C LYS A 147 -18.06 10.98 -3.39
N VAL A 148 -16.81 10.53 -3.41
CA VAL A 148 -16.26 9.67 -4.46
C VAL A 148 -16.11 8.23 -4.00
N PHE A 149 -15.81 7.98 -2.74
CA PHE A 149 -15.57 6.65 -2.18
C PHE A 149 -16.77 6.08 -1.45
N ASP A 150 -16.89 4.76 -1.43
CA ASP A 150 -17.93 4.06 -0.68
C ASP A 150 -17.58 3.94 0.80
N LEU A 151 -16.30 3.71 1.12
CA LEU A 151 -15.76 3.69 2.48
C LEU A 151 -14.25 3.95 2.48
N PHE A 152 -13.72 4.26 3.67
CA PHE A 152 -12.30 4.48 3.90
C PHE A 152 -11.77 3.61 5.04
N PHE A 153 -10.53 3.16 4.88
CA PHE A 153 -9.67 2.64 5.94
C PHE A 153 -8.79 3.79 6.46
N ILE A 154 -8.98 4.13 7.73
CA ILE A 154 -8.28 5.18 8.47
C ILE A 154 -7.26 4.49 9.38
N GLY A 155 -5.97 4.63 9.06
CA GLY A 155 -4.88 4.02 9.79
C GLY A 155 -4.34 2.74 9.18
N ASP A 156 -3.89 1.85 10.05
CA ASP A 156 -3.32 0.56 9.67
C ASP A 156 -4.45 -0.39 9.25
N ALA A 157 -4.33 -0.99 8.07
CA ALA A 157 -5.36 -1.89 7.55
C ALA A 157 -5.21 -3.31 8.12
N GLU A 158 -3.98 -3.71 8.45
CA GLU A 158 -3.61 -5.08 8.86
C GLU A 158 -4.51 -5.67 9.95
N PRO A 159 -4.87 -4.95 11.03
CA PRO A 159 -5.70 -5.53 12.11
C PRO A 159 -7.11 -5.92 11.66
N ASN A 160 -7.68 -5.20 10.69
CA ASN A 160 -9.11 -5.22 10.41
C ASN A 160 -9.47 -5.65 8.97
N LEU A 161 -8.48 -5.80 8.09
CA LEU A 161 -8.70 -6.14 6.69
C LEU A 161 -9.39 -7.50 6.49
N ASN A 162 -8.98 -8.53 7.24
CA ASN A 162 -9.62 -9.85 7.15
C ASN A 162 -11.05 -9.84 7.68
N VAL A 163 -11.29 -9.15 8.81
CA VAL A 163 -12.64 -8.99 9.38
C VAL A 163 -13.57 -8.30 8.37
N PHE A 164 -13.07 -7.27 7.70
CA PHE A 164 -13.80 -6.60 6.62
C PHE A 164 -14.11 -7.56 5.46
N PHE A 165 -13.14 -8.36 5.01
CA PHE A 165 -13.37 -9.34 3.94
C PHE A 165 -14.40 -10.40 4.33
N ASP A 166 -14.41 -10.88 5.58
CA ASP A 166 -15.41 -11.84 6.04
C ASP A 166 -16.83 -11.25 5.94
N VAL A 167 -17.01 -10.01 6.38
CA VAL A 167 -18.30 -9.31 6.29
C VAL A 167 -18.69 -9.00 4.83
N PHE A 168 -17.72 -8.62 4.00
CA PHE A 168 -17.96 -8.42 2.57
C PHE A 168 -18.35 -9.72 1.86
N MET A 169 -17.76 -10.85 2.23
CA MET A 169 -18.12 -12.15 1.67
C MET A 169 -19.55 -12.56 2.04
N ASP A 170 -20.00 -12.30 3.27
CA ASP A 170 -21.40 -12.51 3.64
C ASP A 170 -22.36 -11.69 2.77
N TYR A 171 -21.99 -10.44 2.44
CA TYR A 171 -22.76 -9.59 1.52
C TYR A 171 -22.73 -10.13 0.09
N LYS A 172 -21.54 -10.43 -0.45
CA LYS A 172 -21.36 -10.96 -1.81
C LYS A 172 -22.13 -12.26 -2.02
N LEU A 173 -22.14 -13.15 -1.03
CA LEU A 173 -22.89 -14.41 -1.02
C LEU A 173 -24.38 -14.24 -0.71
N LYS A 174 -24.88 -13.00 -0.60
CA LYS A 174 -26.27 -12.63 -0.33
C LYS A 174 -26.84 -13.18 0.98
N LYS A 175 -25.98 -13.48 1.96
CA LYS A 175 -26.42 -13.85 3.32
C LYS A 175 -26.94 -12.64 4.10
N ILE A 176 -26.45 -11.45 3.75
CA ILE A 176 -26.90 -10.16 4.28
C ILE A 176 -27.16 -9.19 3.12
N ASN A 177 -28.07 -8.25 3.32
CA ASN A 177 -28.29 -7.16 2.37
C ASN A 177 -27.25 -6.03 2.57
N PHE A 178 -27.22 -5.06 1.65
CA PHE A 178 -26.24 -3.98 1.69
C PHE A 178 -26.36 -3.11 2.96
N GLN A 179 -27.57 -2.88 3.46
CA GLN A 179 -27.76 -2.10 4.70
C GLN A 179 -27.13 -2.81 5.91
N ALA A 180 -27.37 -4.12 6.06
CA ALA A 180 -26.77 -4.94 7.10
C ALA A 180 -25.24 -5.05 6.95
N PHE A 181 -24.72 -5.04 5.72
CA PHE A 181 -23.29 -4.93 5.46
C PHE A 181 -22.71 -3.63 6.04
N LEU A 182 -23.31 -2.48 5.71
CA LEU A 182 -22.86 -1.18 6.24
C LEU A 182 -22.96 -1.14 7.78
N ASP A 183 -24.03 -1.68 8.36
CA ASP A 183 -24.24 -1.72 9.81
C ASP A 183 -23.20 -2.57 10.55
N ARG A 184 -22.67 -3.62 9.91
CA ARG A 184 -21.58 -4.42 10.46
C ARG A 184 -20.24 -3.73 10.28
N VAL A 185 -19.96 -3.27 9.06
CA VAL A 185 -18.65 -2.68 8.70
C VAL A 185 -18.39 -1.36 9.42
N LYS A 186 -19.41 -0.54 9.70
CA LYS A 186 -19.24 0.72 10.46
C LYS A 186 -18.70 0.53 11.88
N ASN A 187 -18.85 -0.68 12.44
CA ASN A 187 -18.37 -1.02 13.79
C ASN A 187 -16.93 -1.58 13.78
N ILE A 188 -16.34 -1.77 12.60
CA ILE A 188 -14.94 -2.17 12.48
C ILE A 188 -14.08 -0.91 12.70
N GLU A 189 -13.13 -1.00 13.64
CA GLU A 189 -12.21 0.12 13.92
C GLU A 189 -11.44 0.53 12.66
N GLY A 190 -11.25 1.84 12.47
CA GLY A 190 -10.61 2.38 11.27
C GLY A 190 -11.53 2.50 10.07
N ILE A 191 -12.77 2.00 10.09
CA ILE A 191 -13.67 2.18 8.95
C ILE A 191 -14.50 3.47 9.07
N PHE A 192 -14.39 4.32 8.07
CA PHE A 192 -15.23 5.50 7.88
C PHE A 192 -16.10 5.35 6.64
N ILE A 193 -17.41 5.52 6.76
CA ILE A 193 -18.39 5.40 5.70
C ILE A 193 -19.02 6.79 5.49
N PRO A 194 -18.65 7.51 4.40
CA PRO A 194 -19.13 8.87 4.16
C PRO A 194 -20.65 9.03 4.17
N ALA A 195 -21.38 8.05 3.64
CA ALA A 195 -22.84 8.12 3.56
C ALA A 195 -23.53 8.03 4.93
N LEU A 196 -22.87 7.43 5.93
CA LEU A 196 -23.39 7.30 7.29
C LEU A 196 -22.86 8.36 8.25
N ASP A 197 -21.80 9.08 7.85
CA ASP A 197 -21.06 10.00 8.71
C ASP A 197 -20.73 9.39 10.09
N ASN A 198 -20.34 8.11 10.10
CA ASN A 198 -20.07 7.40 11.34
C ASN A 198 -18.79 7.93 11.99
N LYS A 199 -18.78 8.00 13.31
CA LYS A 199 -17.53 8.26 14.04
C LYS A 199 -16.64 7.02 13.93
N THR A 200 -15.36 7.23 13.65
CA THR A 200 -14.36 6.18 13.67
C THR A 200 -13.07 6.68 14.29
N ASN A 201 -12.35 5.78 14.94
CA ASN A 201 -10.98 6.02 15.37
C ASN A 201 -10.03 5.41 14.35
N ARG A 202 -8.82 5.97 14.25
CA ARG A 202 -7.77 5.37 13.45
C ARG A 202 -7.42 3.98 14.01
N ALA A 203 -7.46 2.95 13.16
CA ALA A 203 -6.95 1.63 13.51
C ALA A 203 -5.41 1.66 13.61
N VAL A 204 -4.88 1.01 14.63
CA VAL A 204 -3.44 1.00 14.93
C VAL A 204 -3.01 -0.42 15.23
N LEU A 205 -2.08 -0.96 14.44
CA LEU A 205 -1.43 -2.25 14.70
C LEU A 205 -0.48 -2.12 15.90
N LYS A 206 -0.91 -2.54 17.08
CA LYS A 206 -0.18 -2.25 18.33
C LYS A 206 1.25 -2.80 18.34
N ASN A 207 1.41 -4.04 17.89
CA ASN A 207 2.69 -4.72 17.81
C ASN A 207 3.15 -4.80 16.35
N LEU A 208 4.24 -4.12 16.00
CA LEU A 208 4.70 -4.06 14.61
C LEU A 208 5.32 -5.39 14.14
N ASP A 209 5.68 -6.29 15.06
CA ASP A 209 6.15 -7.63 14.71
C ASP A 209 5.06 -8.48 14.05
N GLU A 210 3.79 -8.17 14.30
CA GLU A 210 2.64 -8.82 13.67
C GLU A 210 2.41 -8.32 12.23
N SER A 211 3.09 -7.24 11.80
CA SER A 211 3.02 -6.81 10.40
C SER A 211 3.89 -7.75 9.56
N PRO A 212 3.29 -8.48 8.59
CA PRO A 212 4.05 -9.42 7.79
C PRO A 212 5.00 -8.66 6.87
N THR A 213 6.22 -9.16 6.72
CA THR A 213 7.09 -8.72 5.63
C THR A 213 7.09 -9.80 4.56
N PRO A 214 6.68 -9.51 3.31
CA PRO A 214 6.61 -10.52 2.27
C PRO A 214 8.00 -11.08 2.00
N GLN A 215 8.18 -12.40 2.18
CA GLN A 215 9.44 -13.09 1.86
C GLN A 215 9.81 -12.95 0.38
N PHE A 216 8.79 -13.01 -0.47
CA PHE A 216 8.89 -12.81 -1.90
C PHE A 216 8.30 -11.44 -2.24
N GLN A 217 9.17 -10.44 -2.34
CA GLN A 217 8.75 -9.10 -2.73
C GLN A 217 8.72 -8.97 -4.25
N LEU A 218 7.87 -8.07 -4.72
CA LEU A 218 7.86 -7.64 -6.10
C LEU A 218 9.15 -6.86 -6.38
N LEU A 219 10.13 -7.56 -6.93
CA LEU A 219 11.43 -7.02 -7.32
C LEU A 219 11.44 -6.81 -8.82
N ALA A 220 11.86 -5.64 -9.28
CA ALA A 220 11.98 -5.38 -10.71
C ALA A 220 13.11 -6.22 -11.32
N LYS A 221 12.87 -6.84 -12.47
CA LYS A 221 13.90 -7.53 -13.26
C LYS A 221 14.64 -6.53 -14.14
N ASN A 222 15.95 -6.43 -13.97
CA ASN A 222 16.80 -5.81 -14.98
C ASN A 222 16.87 -6.70 -16.22
N ASP A 223 16.37 -6.18 -17.34
CA ASP A 223 16.55 -6.81 -18.65
C ASP A 223 17.87 -6.28 -19.23
N ASN A 224 18.92 -7.10 -19.22
CA ASN A 224 20.29 -6.71 -19.62
C ASN A 224 20.38 -6.18 -21.08
N ASN A 225 19.33 -6.35 -21.88
CA ASN A 225 19.27 -5.90 -23.28
C ASN A 225 18.62 -4.52 -23.49
N ASN A 226 18.06 -3.88 -22.46
CA ASN A 226 17.42 -2.56 -22.59
C ASN A 226 17.99 -1.54 -21.60
N ASN A 227 19.02 -0.83 -22.04
CA ASN A 227 19.69 0.25 -21.30
C ASN A 227 18.77 1.41 -20.85
N ASN A 228 17.52 1.47 -21.33
CA ASN A 228 16.54 2.50 -20.97
C ASN A 228 15.71 2.17 -19.70
N ASN A 229 15.85 0.96 -19.14
CA ASN A 229 15.05 0.51 -17.98
C ASN A 229 15.85 0.37 -16.67
N LYS A 230 17.06 0.94 -16.55
CA LYS A 230 17.91 0.95 -15.34
C LYS A 230 17.34 1.75 -14.14
N ILE A 231 16.06 2.04 -14.15
CA ILE A 231 15.43 2.99 -13.23
C ILE A 231 14.94 2.28 -11.95
N PHE A 232 14.85 0.95 -11.95
CA PHE A 232 14.28 0.21 -10.85
C PHE A 232 15.36 -0.20 -9.85
N GLU A 233 15.19 0.22 -8.60
CA GLU A 233 16.01 -0.29 -7.53
C GLU A 233 15.53 -1.71 -7.17
N GLU A 234 16.40 -2.69 -7.40
CA GLU A 234 16.26 -4.10 -6.98
C GLU A 234 16.39 -4.20 -5.45
N ASN A 235 15.51 -3.50 -4.75
CA ASN A 235 15.59 -3.33 -3.31
C ASN A 235 14.55 -4.21 -2.61
N TYR A 236 15.04 -4.97 -1.64
CA TYR A 236 14.22 -5.68 -0.67
C TYR A 236 13.88 -4.75 0.49
N PHE A 237 12.60 -4.58 0.79
CA PHE A 237 12.17 -3.59 1.78
C PHE A 237 12.00 -4.26 3.14
N VAL A 238 12.53 -3.64 4.18
CA VAL A 238 12.39 -4.12 5.56
C VAL A 238 11.83 -2.98 6.40
N GLU A 239 10.61 -3.15 6.92
CA GLU A 239 10.02 -2.18 7.83
C GLU A 239 10.70 -2.26 9.20
N VAL A 240 11.27 -1.14 9.63
CA VAL A 240 11.97 -1.00 10.91
C VAL A 240 11.04 -0.37 11.94
N ASN A 241 10.29 0.66 11.54
CA ASN A 241 9.33 1.31 12.43
C ASN A 241 8.22 2.06 11.70
N ARG A 242 7.14 2.33 12.43
CA ARG A 242 5.99 3.11 11.98
C ARG A 242 5.69 4.22 12.98
N GLY A 243 5.45 5.43 12.47
CA GLY A 243 5.33 6.63 13.29
C GLY A 243 6.68 7.25 13.63
N CYS A 244 6.67 8.40 14.32
CA CYS A 244 7.86 9.15 14.68
C CYS A 244 7.71 9.76 16.08
N PRO A 245 8.71 9.67 16.97
CA PRO A 245 8.57 10.14 18.36
C PRO A 245 8.68 11.67 18.50
N TYR A 246 9.17 12.40 17.50
CA TYR A 246 9.50 13.83 17.62
C TYR A 246 8.33 14.80 17.34
N GLN A 247 7.20 14.31 16.80
CA GLN A 247 5.95 15.08 16.58
C GLN A 247 6.16 16.52 16.05
N CYS A 248 7.05 16.69 15.06
CA CYS A 248 7.36 17.99 14.50
C CYS A 248 6.08 18.68 14.01
N LYS A 249 5.85 19.96 14.35
CA LYS A 249 4.60 20.69 14.06
C LYS A 249 4.21 20.72 12.58
N PHE A 250 5.20 20.65 11.69
CA PHE A 250 5.01 20.64 10.25
C PHE A 250 4.80 19.24 9.66
N CYS A 251 5.04 18.18 10.44
CA CYS A 251 5.09 16.81 9.93
C CYS A 251 3.75 16.11 10.14
N LEU A 252 2.93 16.09 9.09
CA LEU A 252 1.67 15.33 9.09
C LEU A 252 1.88 13.85 9.40
N SER A 253 3.01 13.29 8.94
CA SER A 253 3.33 11.87 9.12
C SER A 253 3.48 11.46 10.59
N SER A 254 4.06 12.33 11.44
CA SER A 254 4.15 12.01 12.87
C SER A 254 2.80 11.93 13.56
N PHE A 255 1.78 12.61 13.03
CA PHE A 255 0.42 12.56 13.59
C PHE A 255 -0.38 11.40 13.01
N HIS A 256 -0.44 11.22 11.69
CA HIS A 256 -1.25 10.17 11.09
C HIS A 256 -0.69 8.75 11.28
N ASN A 257 0.60 8.58 11.60
CA ASN A 257 1.22 7.27 11.89
C ASN A 257 1.46 7.02 13.38
N SER A 258 1.10 7.97 14.26
CA SER A 258 1.20 7.80 15.72
C SER A 258 0.46 6.53 16.19
N PRO A 259 0.86 5.88 17.30
CA PRO A 259 2.09 6.09 18.06
C PRO A 259 3.32 5.53 17.34
N PHE A 260 4.50 5.99 17.77
CA PHE A 260 5.77 5.40 17.34
C PHE A 260 5.89 3.95 17.83
N ARG A 261 6.14 3.04 16.89
CA ARG A 261 6.29 1.60 17.14
C ARG A 261 7.47 1.08 16.36
N ASN A 262 8.33 0.30 17.01
CA ASN A 262 9.44 -0.40 16.38
C ASN A 262 9.06 -1.86 16.14
N LYS A 263 9.55 -2.42 15.04
CA LYS A 263 9.68 -3.87 14.90
C LYS A 263 10.86 -4.31 15.78
N SER A 264 10.80 -5.48 16.40
CA SER A 264 11.89 -6.01 17.22
C SER A 264 13.14 -6.25 16.39
N TYR A 265 14.31 -6.19 17.03
CA TYR A 265 15.58 -6.48 16.37
C TYR A 265 15.55 -7.90 15.78
N GLU A 266 15.05 -8.86 16.55
CA GLU A 266 14.97 -10.26 16.19
C GLU A 266 14.12 -10.47 14.93
N GLU A 267 12.95 -9.84 14.84
CA GLU A 267 12.08 -9.96 13.68
C GLU A 267 12.63 -9.22 12.45
N ILE A 268 13.34 -8.10 12.64
CA ILE A 268 14.08 -7.42 11.56
C ILE A 268 15.17 -8.33 11.00
N ILE A 269 16.00 -8.92 11.86
CA ILE A 269 17.08 -9.82 11.44
C ILE A 269 16.52 -11.04 10.72
N LYS A 270 15.48 -11.68 11.28
CA LYS A 270 14.81 -12.80 10.64
C LYS A 270 14.29 -12.44 9.24
N THR A 271 13.63 -11.28 9.12
CA THR A 271 13.13 -10.78 7.84
C THR A 271 14.25 -10.57 6.81
N ILE A 272 15.40 -10.04 7.25
CA ILE A 272 16.59 -9.87 6.42
C ILE A 272 17.13 -11.23 5.97
N GLU A 273 17.30 -12.18 6.89
CA GLU A 273 17.84 -13.51 6.58
C GLU A 273 16.94 -14.31 5.63
N GLU A 274 15.63 -14.26 5.84
CA GLU A 274 14.64 -14.84 4.92
C GLU A 274 14.73 -14.20 3.54
N GLY A 275 14.81 -12.86 3.48
CA GLY A 275 15.03 -12.14 2.23
C GLY A 275 16.28 -12.62 1.50
N ILE A 276 17.43 -12.64 2.19
CA ILE A 276 18.72 -13.08 1.60
C ILE A 276 18.65 -14.52 1.10
N LYS A 277 17.92 -15.39 1.82
CA LYS A 277 17.80 -16.81 1.49
C LYS A 277 16.91 -17.07 0.27
N TYR A 278 15.80 -16.34 0.14
CA TYR A 278 14.74 -16.68 -0.82
C TYR A 278 14.62 -15.71 -2.00
N SER A 279 15.25 -14.54 -1.93
CA SER A 279 15.16 -13.51 -2.96
C SER A 279 16.55 -13.06 -3.42
N ASN A 280 16.68 -12.75 -4.70
CA ASN A 280 17.89 -12.13 -5.23
C ASN A 280 17.66 -10.62 -5.36
N PHE A 281 18.37 -9.83 -4.56
CA PHE A 281 18.29 -8.37 -4.59
C PHE A 281 19.66 -7.75 -4.36
N ARG A 282 19.81 -6.53 -4.86
CA ARG A 282 21.06 -5.78 -4.77
C ARG A 282 21.25 -5.11 -3.41
N LYS A 283 20.16 -4.60 -2.83
CA LYS A 283 20.20 -3.70 -1.68
C LYS A 283 18.97 -3.88 -0.79
N ILE A 284 19.12 -3.59 0.51
CA ILE A 284 18.01 -3.57 1.46
C ILE A 284 17.59 -2.13 1.73
N SER A 285 16.32 -1.79 1.51
CA SER A 285 15.76 -0.51 1.93
C SER A 285 15.15 -0.66 3.31
N LEU A 286 15.75 -0.03 4.31
CA LEU A 286 15.18 0.07 5.64
C LEU A 286 14.08 1.13 5.62
N ILE A 287 12.84 0.72 5.84
CA ILE A 287 11.65 1.57 5.73
C ILE A 287 11.16 1.96 7.12
N GLY A 288 10.86 3.25 7.30
CA GLY A 288 10.17 3.75 8.49
C GLY A 288 10.21 5.26 8.55
N SER A 289 9.34 5.85 9.38
CA SER A 289 9.25 7.31 9.49
C SER A 289 10.41 7.92 10.28
N CYS A 290 11.06 7.15 11.15
CA CYS A 290 12.24 7.59 11.89
C CYS A 290 13.13 6.39 12.27
N ILE A 291 13.69 5.71 11.27
CA ILE A 291 14.40 4.44 11.47
C ILE A 291 15.58 4.53 12.46
N SER A 292 16.25 5.69 12.54
CA SER A 292 17.38 5.89 13.44
C SER A 292 16.98 6.04 14.91
N SER A 293 15.68 6.16 15.21
CA SER A 293 15.15 6.08 16.58
C SER A 293 14.95 4.65 17.05
N HIS A 294 15.22 3.65 16.21
CA HIS A 294 15.24 2.26 16.65
C HIS A 294 16.40 2.06 17.65
N PRO A 295 16.16 1.50 18.86
CA PRO A 295 17.21 1.35 19.89
C PRO A 295 18.42 0.54 19.44
N LYS A 296 18.22 -0.34 18.45
CA LYS A 296 19.24 -1.20 17.83
C LYS A 296 19.62 -0.80 16.40
N PHE A 297 19.40 0.46 16.03
CA PHE A 297 19.61 0.91 14.64
C PHE A 297 21.04 0.63 14.14
N VAL A 298 22.04 0.84 14.98
CA VAL A 298 23.45 0.63 14.61
C VAL A 298 23.74 -0.85 14.43
N GLU A 299 23.26 -1.68 15.36
CA GLU A 299 23.43 -3.13 15.30
C GLU A 299 22.75 -3.73 14.06
N ILE A 300 21.60 -3.20 13.64
CA ILE A 300 20.94 -3.62 12.38
C ILE A 300 21.83 -3.31 11.18
N CYS A 301 22.45 -2.13 11.14
CA CYS A 301 23.33 -1.75 10.04
C CYS A 301 24.62 -2.58 10.03
N GLU A 302 25.24 -2.79 11.21
CA GLU A 302 26.43 -3.65 11.37
C GLU A 302 26.12 -5.10 10.95
N PHE A 303 24.93 -5.63 11.27
CA PHE A 303 24.50 -6.95 10.81
C PHE A 303 24.45 -7.05 9.28
N LEU A 304 23.90 -6.03 8.60
CA LEU A 304 23.83 -6.00 7.14
C LEU A 304 25.21 -5.97 6.48
N ILE A 305 26.15 -5.19 7.04
CA ILE A 305 27.55 -5.16 6.61
C ILE A 305 28.19 -6.55 6.76
N ASN A 306 28.00 -7.20 7.92
CA ASN A 306 28.53 -8.54 8.17
C ASN A 306 27.96 -9.62 7.23
N LYS A 307 26.77 -9.41 6.67
CA LYS A 307 26.14 -10.27 5.66
C LYS A 307 26.50 -9.87 4.22
N ASP A 308 27.44 -8.93 4.03
CA ASP A 308 27.84 -8.39 2.73
C ASP A 308 26.64 -7.83 1.93
N LYS A 309 25.75 -7.11 2.63
CA LYS A 309 24.56 -6.49 2.03
C LYS A 309 24.58 -4.97 2.16
N ASN A 310 24.41 -4.31 1.01
CA ASN A 310 24.21 -2.87 0.94
C ASN A 310 22.82 -2.50 1.47
N PHE A 311 22.71 -1.32 2.09
CA PHE A 311 21.43 -0.79 2.56
C PHE A 311 21.19 0.68 2.21
N SER A 312 19.92 1.07 2.16
CA SER A 312 19.46 2.45 2.06
C SER A 312 18.56 2.80 3.22
N ILE A 313 18.58 4.08 3.56
CA ILE A 313 17.71 4.68 4.55
C ILE A 313 16.99 5.87 3.89
N PRO A 314 15.73 6.16 4.24
CA PRO A 314 14.99 7.28 3.66
C PRO A 314 15.55 8.62 4.15
N SER A 315 15.88 8.69 5.43
CA SER A 315 16.43 9.87 6.08
C SER A 315 16.98 9.52 7.46
N ILE A 316 17.86 10.37 7.99
CA ILE A 316 18.34 10.31 9.37
C ILE A 316 18.14 11.66 10.05
N ARG A 317 17.72 11.64 11.31
CA ARG A 317 17.67 12.86 12.13
C ARG A 317 19.06 13.42 12.39
N LEU A 318 19.18 14.75 12.39
CA LEU A 318 20.46 15.43 12.61
C LEU A 318 21.13 14.99 13.92
N GLU A 319 20.35 14.82 14.99
CA GLU A 319 20.89 14.44 16.31
C GLU A 319 21.37 12.99 16.38
N HIS A 320 20.98 12.14 15.42
CA HIS A 320 21.39 10.74 15.35
C HIS A 320 22.63 10.52 14.48
N ILE A 321 23.14 11.58 13.85
CA ILE A 321 24.39 11.54 13.10
C ILE A 321 25.54 11.58 14.11
N THR A 322 26.13 10.42 14.36
CA THR A 322 27.29 10.25 15.26
C THR A 322 28.49 9.71 14.47
N PRO A 323 29.73 9.86 14.97
CA PRO A 323 30.90 9.27 14.33
C PRO A 323 30.76 7.76 14.08
N LYS A 324 30.06 7.04 14.98
CA LYS A 324 29.79 5.61 14.82
C LYS A 324 28.90 5.33 13.60
N ILE A 325 27.82 6.11 13.44
CA ILE A 325 26.89 5.98 12.29
C ILE A 325 27.59 6.34 10.99
N ILE A 326 28.41 7.39 10.98
CA ILE A 326 29.16 7.78 9.78
C ILE A 326 30.10 6.65 9.36
N LYS A 327 30.82 6.04 10.30
CA LYS A 327 31.69 4.90 10.01
C LYS A 327 30.91 3.72 9.39
N VAL A 328 29.74 3.40 9.95
CA VAL A 328 28.84 2.37 9.39
C VAL A 328 28.39 2.70 7.96
N PHE A 329 28.09 3.96 7.68
CA PHE A 329 27.70 4.40 6.34
C PHE A 329 28.88 4.37 5.35
N GLU A 330 30.08 4.73 5.79
CA GLU A 330 31.31 4.62 4.99
C GLU A 330 31.63 3.16 4.65
N GLU A 331 31.56 2.26 5.64
CA GLU A 331 31.80 0.82 5.45
C GLU A 331 30.81 0.17 4.48
N ASN A 332 29.56 0.67 4.41
CA ASN A 332 28.53 0.17 3.49
C ASN A 332 28.44 0.95 2.15
N ASP A 333 29.40 1.83 1.87
CA ASP A 333 29.44 2.65 0.65
C ASP A 333 28.19 3.53 0.43
N VAL A 334 27.58 4.03 1.51
CA VAL A 334 26.41 4.92 1.43
C VAL A 334 26.86 6.28 0.87
N LYS A 335 26.56 6.52 -0.42
CA LYS A 335 26.97 7.75 -1.13
C LYS A 335 26.17 9.00 -0.79
N THR A 336 24.92 8.83 -0.35
CA THR A 336 23.98 9.94 -0.14
C THR A 336 23.16 9.71 1.11
N ILE A 337 23.03 10.75 1.93
CA ILE A 337 22.22 10.73 3.15
C ILE A 337 21.30 11.94 3.11
N THR A 338 20.01 11.71 3.37
CA THR A 338 19.04 12.78 3.58
C THR A 338 18.93 13.09 5.07
N ILE A 339 19.17 14.35 5.44
CA ILE A 339 19.09 14.80 6.83
C ILE A 339 17.69 15.37 7.09
N ALA A 340 17.04 14.86 8.14
CA ALA A 340 15.78 15.38 8.66
C ALA A 340 16.05 16.24 9.91
N PRO A 341 15.78 17.56 9.87
CA PRO A 341 16.02 18.44 11.01
C PRO A 341 15.07 18.19 12.19
#